data_AF-A0A814U3B4-F1
#
_entry.id   AF-A0A814U3B4-F1
#
_cell.length_a   1.000
_cell.length_b   1.000
_cell.length_c   1.000
_cell.angle_alpha   90.00
_cell.angle_beta   90.00
_cell.angle_gamma   90.00
#
_symmetry.space_group_name_H-M   'P 1'
#
loop_
_entity.id
_entity.type
_entity.pdbx_description
1 polymer ?
#
loop_
_entity_poly.entity_id
_entity_poly.type
_entity_poly.pdbx_seq_one_letter_code
_entity_poly.pdbx_strand_id
1 'polypeptide(L)'
;MFYQCLSTSTTNVKSQDNINIVTRQGRNTTKLSFCLICNAEARIINYGALSCYSCKTFFRRHSLNIKNMNPCQYGNQCKITVQTRKCCSSCRLAKCFAMGMSIEFIRKEYRRSKCSSSIKSKSLLPIISLNLLNHDQSSLNNSEWNLLSNVVHAFDKFNLIQSMHDITKYVALVEPTIEIDISQTFNLFASFYTAVQSFVNVTADFRILTVAEQRSLFQRNLHGLFNLYSILMLRDAGIFNNMRNESIIAPLYGQEIVRRAKRISMRLDFDLTLIKMLHMIFAFSTNCYTINYNPHMNNDALLTGTFRLLGSQDVYTEILWKYMIYRYGYEETILRFTALIKIILDQIVLSTDTYMNNRHHQIIVDDLVEQAKHSLSLNEKDFVPLWGKDYQLDN
;
A
#
# COMPACT_ATOMS: atom_id res chain seq x y z
N MET A 1 27.47 4.71 -39.96
CA MET A 1 26.41 4.98 -40.94
C MET A 1 25.15 5.37 -40.16
N PHE A 2 24.68 6.60 -40.42
CA PHE A 2 23.45 7.26 -39.95
C PHE A 2 23.38 7.78 -38.51
N TYR A 3 23.99 8.96 -38.38
CA TYR A 3 23.64 10.11 -37.52
C TYR A 3 22.25 10.70 -37.86
N GLN A 4 21.66 11.40 -36.87
CA GLN A 4 20.80 12.61 -36.93
C GLN A 4 19.43 12.55 -37.65
N CYS A 5 18.36 13.04 -37.01
CA CYS A 5 18.03 14.48 -36.95
C CYS A 5 16.71 14.75 -36.17
N LEU A 6 16.62 16.00 -35.67
CA LEU A 6 15.45 16.79 -35.24
C LEU A 6 15.00 16.74 -33.78
N SER A 7 15.69 17.55 -32.99
CA SER A 7 15.12 18.40 -31.95
C SER A 7 14.38 19.62 -32.53
N THR A 8 13.50 20.18 -31.69
CA THR A 8 12.85 21.51 -31.70
C THR A 8 11.67 21.79 -32.63
N SER A 9 10.48 21.96 -32.01
CA SER A 9 9.56 23.06 -32.30
C SER A 9 8.59 23.24 -31.12
N THR A 10 8.87 24.27 -30.32
CA THR A 10 7.93 24.90 -29.40
C THR A 10 6.73 25.46 -30.17
N THR A 11 5.53 24.97 -29.89
CA THR A 11 4.29 25.70 -30.15
C THR A 11 3.34 25.59 -28.97
N ASN A 12 3.02 26.76 -28.43
CA ASN A 12 1.91 27.02 -27.52
C ASN A 12 0.61 26.39 -28.06
N VAL A 13 0.00 25.49 -27.30
CA VAL A 13 -1.44 25.22 -27.39
C VAL A 13 -2.04 25.48 -26.02
N LYS A 14 -2.75 26.60 -25.94
CA LYS A 14 -3.61 26.97 -24.83
C LYS A 14 -4.76 25.96 -24.72
N SER A 15 -4.95 25.48 -23.48
CA SER A 15 -6.21 25.30 -22.76
C SER A 15 -7.37 24.50 -23.37
N GLN A 16 -7.90 23.64 -22.49
CA GLN A 16 -9.28 23.15 -22.33
C GLN A 16 -9.50 21.71 -22.79
N ASP A 17 -9.48 20.80 -21.81
CA ASP A 17 -10.58 19.85 -21.59
C ASP A 17 -10.60 19.42 -20.12
N ASN A 18 -11.64 19.90 -19.42
CA ASN A 18 -11.94 19.65 -18.01
C ASN A 18 -12.30 18.17 -17.77
N ILE A 19 -11.53 17.46 -16.94
CA ILE A 19 -11.99 16.19 -16.35
C ILE A 19 -12.50 16.48 -14.94
N ASN A 20 -13.79 16.80 -14.85
CA ASN A 20 -14.53 16.94 -13.59
C ASN A 20 -14.69 15.57 -12.90
N ILE A 21 -13.93 15.32 -11.84
CA ILE A 21 -14.19 14.22 -10.91
C ILE A 21 -15.26 14.68 -9.91
N VAL A 22 -16.51 14.61 -10.32
CA VAL A 22 -17.67 14.68 -9.42
C VAL A 22 -17.62 13.50 -8.45
N THR A 23 -17.45 13.81 -7.16
CA THR A 23 -17.81 13.01 -6.00
C THR A 23 -19.34 12.84 -5.96
N ARG A 24 -19.85 11.64 -5.64
CA ARG A 24 -21.27 11.49 -5.32
C ARG A 24 -21.47 10.62 -4.09
N GLN A 25 -22.02 11.27 -3.06
CA GLN A 25 -22.92 10.68 -2.09
C GLN A 25 -24.07 9.95 -2.80
N GLY A 26 -24.65 8.96 -2.10
CA GLY A 26 -25.70 8.10 -2.61
C GLY A 26 -26.88 8.83 -3.23
N ARG A 27 -27.16 8.50 -4.50
CA ARG A 27 -28.47 8.36 -5.16
C ARG A 27 -28.23 7.88 -6.59
N ASN A 28 -28.99 6.88 -7.03
CA ASN A 28 -28.94 6.22 -8.34
C ASN A 28 -28.68 7.17 -9.53
N THR A 29 -27.44 7.20 -10.02
CA THR A 29 -27.08 7.51 -11.41
C THR A 29 -25.78 6.78 -11.74
N THR A 30 -25.84 5.77 -12.60
CA THR A 30 -24.66 5.05 -13.11
C THR A 30 -23.76 6.03 -13.86
N LYS A 31 -22.63 6.43 -13.27
CA LYS A 31 -21.63 7.27 -13.95
C LYS A 31 -21.03 6.43 -15.09
N LEU A 32 -21.41 6.73 -16.34
CA LEU A 32 -20.87 6.05 -17.51
C LEU A 32 -19.36 6.27 -17.56
N SER A 33 -18.60 5.18 -17.54
CA SER A 33 -17.14 5.24 -17.74
C SER A 33 -16.81 4.87 -19.18
N PHE A 34 -15.74 5.45 -19.72
CA PHE A 34 -15.36 5.30 -21.13
C PHE A 34 -14.07 4.49 -21.29
N CYS A 35 -14.00 3.72 -22.37
CA CYS A 35 -12.87 2.89 -22.74
C CYS A 35 -11.65 3.75 -23.08
N LEU A 36 -10.53 3.55 -22.37
CA LEU A 36 -9.28 4.32 -22.57
C LEU A 36 -8.67 4.17 -23.98
N ILE A 37 -9.09 3.15 -24.73
CA ILE A 37 -8.59 2.88 -26.08
C ILE A 37 -9.40 3.63 -27.14
N CYS A 38 -10.73 3.60 -27.07
CA CYS A 38 -11.61 4.07 -28.16
C CYS A 38 -12.80 4.94 -27.73
N ASN A 39 -12.90 5.27 -26.44
CA ASN A 39 -13.97 6.06 -25.81
C ASN A 39 -15.40 5.48 -25.93
N ALA A 40 -15.58 4.21 -26.31
CA ALA A 40 -16.86 3.52 -26.13
C ALA A 40 -17.19 3.32 -24.64
N GLU A 41 -18.45 3.10 -24.28
CA GLU A 41 -18.83 2.72 -22.91
C GLU A 41 -18.02 1.50 -22.41
N ALA A 42 -17.50 1.61 -21.20
CA ALA A 42 -16.76 0.57 -20.50
C ALA A 42 -17.24 0.49 -19.04
N ARG A 43 -17.38 -0.74 -18.53
CA ARG A 43 -17.86 -0.99 -17.17
C ARG A 43 -16.82 -1.65 -16.27
N ILE A 44 -15.83 -2.31 -16.87
CA ILE A 44 -14.85 -3.13 -16.17
C ILE A 44 -13.46 -3.03 -16.80
N ILE A 45 -12.44 -3.33 -16.00
CA ILE A 45 -11.04 -3.40 -16.41
C ILE A 45 -10.81 -4.75 -17.10
N ASN A 46 -10.22 -4.74 -18.30
CA ASN A 46 -9.81 -5.97 -19.00
C ASN A 46 -8.31 -5.92 -19.27
N TYR A 47 -7.61 -7.00 -18.88
CA TYR A 47 -6.17 -7.17 -19.06
C TYR A 47 -5.31 -6.01 -18.55
N GLY A 48 -5.77 -5.25 -17.55
CA GLY A 48 -5.04 -4.12 -16.95
C GLY A 48 -5.57 -2.72 -17.32
N ALA A 49 -6.52 -2.59 -18.26
CA ALA A 49 -7.08 -1.28 -18.64
C ALA A 49 -8.62 -1.25 -18.72
N LEU A 50 -9.23 -0.15 -18.26
CA LEU A 50 -10.66 0.11 -18.40
C LEU A 50 -11.05 0.16 -19.89
N SER A 51 -11.81 -0.83 -20.35
CA SER A 51 -12.00 -1.04 -21.78
C SER A 51 -13.33 -1.65 -22.15
N CYS A 52 -13.81 -1.32 -23.35
CA CYS A 52 -15.02 -1.92 -23.90
C CYS A 52 -14.75 -3.35 -24.40
N TYR A 53 -15.82 -4.12 -24.58
CA TYR A 53 -15.75 -5.51 -25.06
C TYR A 53 -15.00 -5.68 -26.38
N SER A 54 -15.11 -4.70 -27.29
CA SER A 54 -14.40 -4.75 -28.58
C SER A 54 -12.88 -4.65 -28.39
N CYS A 55 -12.40 -3.76 -27.51
CA CYS A 55 -10.96 -3.60 -27.25
C CYS A 55 -10.39 -4.77 -26.45
N LYS A 56 -11.16 -5.33 -25.51
CA LYS A 56 -10.84 -6.61 -24.86
C LYS A 56 -10.60 -7.72 -25.89
N THR A 57 -11.58 -7.96 -26.76
CA THR A 57 -11.53 -9.09 -27.70
C THR A 57 -10.46 -8.87 -28.78
N PHE A 58 -10.23 -7.62 -29.17
CA PHE A 58 -9.15 -7.24 -30.08
C PHE A 58 -7.78 -7.53 -29.45
N PHE A 59 -7.54 -7.07 -28.22
CA PHE A 59 -6.27 -7.28 -27.53
C PHE A 59 -5.96 -8.77 -27.34
N ARG A 60 -6.94 -9.58 -26.94
CA ARG A 60 -6.75 -11.04 -26.80
C ARG A 60 -6.33 -11.72 -28.11
N ARG A 61 -6.84 -11.26 -29.26
CA ARG A 61 -6.55 -11.84 -30.57
C ARG A 61 -5.17 -11.48 -31.11
N HIS A 62 -4.72 -10.25 -30.87
CA HIS A 62 -3.55 -9.70 -31.56
C HIS A 62 -2.29 -9.59 -30.67
N SER A 63 -2.44 -9.51 -29.35
CA SER A 63 -1.32 -9.27 -28.44
C SER A 63 -0.29 -10.42 -28.40
N LEU A 64 -0.68 -11.66 -28.71
CA LEU A 64 0.23 -12.80 -28.80
C LEU A 64 0.87 -13.00 -30.18
N ASN A 65 0.31 -12.37 -31.22
CA ASN A 65 0.69 -12.57 -32.62
C ASN A 65 1.12 -11.24 -33.29
N ILE A 66 1.85 -10.40 -32.54
CA ILE A 66 2.29 -9.07 -32.99
C ILE A 66 3.11 -9.17 -34.29
N LYS A 67 3.92 -10.22 -34.43
CA LYS A 67 4.77 -10.47 -35.62
C LYS A 67 3.98 -10.63 -36.92
N ASN A 68 2.73 -11.09 -36.84
CA ASN A 68 1.85 -11.31 -37.99
C ASN A 68 0.89 -10.14 -38.23
N MET A 69 1.15 -9.00 -37.60
CA MET A 69 0.29 -7.83 -37.69
C MET A 69 0.73 -6.92 -38.82
N ASN A 70 -0.21 -6.52 -39.68
CA ASN A 70 0.07 -5.57 -40.74
C ASN A 70 0.59 -4.24 -40.15
N PRO A 71 1.70 -3.69 -40.66
CA PRO A 71 2.23 -2.42 -40.19
C PRO A 71 1.24 -1.28 -40.47
N CYS A 72 1.36 -0.20 -39.71
CA CYS A 72 0.55 0.99 -39.97
C CYS A 72 0.91 1.60 -41.32
N GLN A 73 -0.09 1.89 -42.14
CA GLN A 73 0.07 2.57 -43.45
C GLN A 73 0.00 4.10 -43.34
N TYR A 74 -0.20 4.64 -42.12
CA TYR A 74 -0.51 6.04 -41.88
C TYR A 74 0.42 6.67 -40.82
N GLY A 75 1.71 6.30 -40.82
CA GLY A 75 2.74 6.95 -40.01
C GLY A 75 2.64 6.71 -38.49
N ASN A 76 2.03 5.61 -38.05
CA ASN A 76 1.92 5.20 -36.64
C ASN A 76 1.16 6.15 -35.68
N GLN A 77 0.49 7.19 -36.18
CA GLN A 77 -0.22 8.19 -35.37
C GLN A 77 -1.76 8.15 -35.52
N CYS A 78 -2.33 6.99 -35.88
CA CYS A 78 -3.78 6.88 -36.10
C CYS A 78 -4.58 7.18 -34.83
N LYS A 79 -5.52 8.14 -34.89
CA LYS A 79 -6.49 8.39 -33.83
C LYS A 79 -7.45 7.20 -33.69
N ILE A 80 -7.54 6.62 -32.50
CA ILE A 80 -8.40 5.47 -32.21
C ILE A 80 -9.68 5.91 -31.48
N THR A 81 -10.83 5.84 -32.18
CA THR A 81 -12.18 6.10 -31.66
C THR A 81 -13.12 4.93 -31.97
N VAL A 82 -14.38 4.98 -31.55
CA VAL A 82 -15.37 3.95 -31.87
C VAL A 82 -15.50 3.73 -33.39
N GLN A 83 -15.41 4.81 -34.17
CA GLN A 83 -15.52 4.82 -35.62
C GLN A 83 -14.22 4.33 -36.29
N THR A 84 -13.06 4.78 -35.81
CA THR A 84 -11.78 4.57 -36.51
C THR A 84 -10.97 3.36 -36.02
N ARG A 85 -11.37 2.72 -34.91
CA ARG A 85 -10.65 1.56 -34.32
C ARG A 85 -10.56 0.32 -35.22
N LYS A 86 -11.20 0.31 -36.39
CA LYS A 86 -11.06 -0.76 -37.39
C LYS A 86 -10.05 -0.42 -38.49
N CYS A 87 -9.69 0.85 -38.65
CA CYS A 87 -8.87 1.33 -39.77
C CYS A 87 -7.39 0.98 -39.63
N CYS A 88 -6.86 0.96 -38.41
CA CYS A 88 -5.47 0.58 -38.16
C CYS A 88 -5.37 -0.32 -36.93
N SER A 89 -5.12 -1.59 -37.17
CA SER A 89 -4.96 -2.59 -36.11
C SER A 89 -3.64 -2.35 -35.35
N SER A 90 -2.54 -2.03 -36.05
CA SER A 90 -1.24 -1.76 -35.42
C SER A 90 -1.29 -0.63 -34.38
N CYS A 91 -1.76 0.57 -34.76
CA CYS A 91 -1.91 1.69 -33.80
C CYS A 91 -2.92 1.39 -32.69
N ARG A 92 -3.97 0.61 -32.97
CA ARG A 92 -4.92 0.20 -31.93
C ARG A 92 -4.25 -0.71 -30.90
N LEU A 93 -3.42 -1.65 -31.33
CA LEU A 93 -2.70 -2.55 -30.42
C LEU A 93 -1.60 -1.80 -29.65
N ALA A 94 -0.88 -0.90 -30.30
CA ALA A 94 0.06 0.00 -29.64
C ALA A 94 -0.63 0.81 -28.54
N LYS A 95 -1.81 1.38 -28.83
CA LYS A 95 -2.61 2.10 -27.82
C LYS A 95 -3.11 1.20 -26.69
N CYS A 96 -3.46 -0.06 -26.97
CA CYS A 96 -3.80 -1.02 -25.91
C CYS A 96 -2.65 -1.19 -24.90
N PHE A 97 -1.42 -1.40 -25.39
CA PHE A 97 -0.24 -1.52 -24.52
C PHE A 97 0.06 -0.20 -23.80
N ALA A 98 0.03 0.93 -24.51
CA ALA A 98 0.26 2.25 -23.92
C ALA A 98 -0.72 2.60 -22.79
N MET A 99 -1.96 2.10 -22.87
CA MET A 99 -3.00 2.29 -21.84
C MET A 99 -2.99 1.20 -20.76
N GLY A 100 -1.97 0.33 -20.71
CA GLY A 100 -1.76 -0.63 -19.63
C GLY A 100 -2.34 -2.04 -19.85
N MET A 101 -2.77 -2.40 -21.06
CA MET A 101 -3.14 -3.79 -21.34
C MET A 101 -1.91 -4.70 -21.41
N SER A 102 -1.92 -5.85 -20.73
CA SER A 102 -0.80 -6.79 -20.66
C SER A 102 -1.17 -8.22 -21.09
N ILE A 103 -0.27 -8.85 -21.85
CA ILE A 103 -0.36 -10.25 -22.29
C ILE A 103 -0.33 -11.21 -21.10
N GLU A 104 0.28 -10.81 -19.99
CA GLU A 104 0.47 -11.68 -18.83
C GLU A 104 -0.88 -12.11 -18.21
N PHE A 105 -1.88 -11.23 -18.27
CA PHE A 105 -3.25 -11.55 -17.86
C PHE A 105 -3.90 -12.63 -18.75
N ILE A 106 -3.58 -12.66 -20.05
CA ILE A 106 -4.08 -13.68 -20.99
C ILE A 106 -3.40 -15.02 -20.71
N ARG A 107 -2.09 -15.04 -20.45
CA ARG A 107 -1.36 -16.27 -20.09
C ARG A 107 -1.89 -16.89 -18.80
N LYS A 108 -2.24 -16.07 -17.80
CA LYS A 108 -2.87 -16.51 -16.55
C LYS A 108 -4.27 -17.10 -16.78
N GLU A 109 -5.05 -16.54 -17.71
CA GLU A 109 -6.35 -17.08 -18.13
C GLU A 109 -6.21 -18.48 -18.75
N TYR A 110 -5.29 -18.67 -19.70
CA TYR A 110 -5.03 -19.98 -20.33
C TYR A 110 -4.53 -21.05 -19.36
N ARG A 111 -3.66 -20.69 -18.40
CA ARG A 111 -3.19 -21.62 -17.36
C ARG A 111 -4.34 -22.09 -16.46
N ARG A 112 -5.30 -21.22 -16.15
CA ARG A 112 -6.53 -21.59 -15.43
C ARG A 112 -7.46 -22.50 -16.25
N SER A 113 -7.57 -22.29 -17.56
CA SER A 113 -8.42 -23.13 -18.42
C SER A 113 -7.89 -24.56 -18.57
N LYS A 114 -6.57 -24.74 -18.58
CA LYS A 114 -5.92 -26.06 -18.76
C LYS A 114 -6.05 -26.95 -17.52
N CYS A 115 -6.28 -26.38 -16.34
CA CYS A 115 -6.51 -27.10 -15.08
C CYS A 115 -7.98 -27.50 -14.85
N SER A 116 -8.90 -27.14 -15.75
CA SER A 116 -10.35 -27.32 -15.58
C SER A 116 -10.95 -28.44 -16.46
N SER A 117 -10.14 -29.24 -17.15
CA SER A 117 -10.62 -30.20 -18.17
C SER A 117 -11.33 -31.46 -17.65
N SER A 118 -11.71 -31.55 -16.36
CA SER A 118 -12.28 -32.78 -15.79
C SER A 118 -13.72 -32.69 -15.24
N ILE A 119 -14.50 -31.64 -15.48
CA ILE A 119 -15.92 -31.65 -15.06
C ILE A 119 -16.82 -31.08 -16.15
N LYS A 120 -17.63 -31.96 -16.76
CA LYS A 120 -18.67 -31.64 -17.75
C LYS A 120 -20.01 -31.31 -17.07
N SER A 121 -20.73 -30.42 -17.76
CA SER A 121 -22.19 -30.19 -17.86
C SER A 121 -22.98 -29.43 -16.78
N LYS A 122 -23.42 -28.21 -17.19
CA LYS A 122 -24.80 -27.65 -17.26
C LYS A 122 -25.68 -27.74 -15.99
N SER A 123 -26.32 -26.69 -15.47
CA SER A 123 -27.05 -25.58 -16.11
C SER A 123 -27.53 -24.53 -15.08
N LEU A 124 -27.91 -23.35 -15.59
CA LEU A 124 -28.70 -22.26 -14.98
C LEU A 124 -28.00 -21.42 -13.88
N LEU A 125 -27.62 -20.20 -14.27
CA LEU A 125 -27.12 -19.11 -13.43
C LEU A 125 -28.22 -18.59 -12.50
N PRO A 126 -27.93 -18.45 -11.20
CA PRO A 126 -28.31 -17.29 -10.42
C PRO A 126 -27.15 -16.31 -10.37
N ILE A 127 -27.49 -15.04 -10.23
CA ILE A 127 -26.60 -13.89 -10.03
C ILE A 127 -25.48 -14.29 -9.05
N ILE A 128 -24.23 -14.30 -9.53
CA ILE A 128 -23.05 -14.59 -8.73
C ILE A 128 -22.89 -13.43 -7.73
N SER A 129 -23.55 -13.54 -6.58
CA SER A 129 -22.97 -13.06 -5.33
C SER A 129 -21.64 -13.79 -5.19
N LEU A 130 -20.59 -13.09 -5.61
CA LEU A 130 -19.19 -13.29 -5.32
C LEU A 130 -18.87 -14.59 -4.52
N ASN A 131 -18.69 -15.70 -5.23
CA ASN A 131 -18.01 -16.90 -4.73
C ASN A 131 -16.52 -16.64 -4.35
N LEU A 132 -16.05 -15.38 -4.27
CA LEU A 132 -14.71 -15.07 -3.76
C LEU A 132 -14.55 -15.43 -2.28
N LEU A 133 -15.65 -15.69 -1.56
CA LEU A 133 -15.61 -16.12 -0.17
C LEU A 133 -15.76 -17.64 0.05
N ASN A 134 -15.80 -18.44 -1.02
CA ASN A 134 -15.93 -19.88 -0.89
C ASN A 134 -14.58 -20.55 -1.09
N HIS A 135 -13.89 -20.75 0.04
CA HIS A 135 -12.66 -21.52 0.22
C HIS A 135 -11.46 -21.04 -0.62
N ASP A 136 -10.85 -19.92 -0.24
CA ASP A 136 -9.53 -19.55 -0.79
C ASP A 136 -8.48 -20.56 -0.31
N GLN A 137 -7.67 -21.04 -1.25
CA GLN A 137 -6.55 -21.96 -1.03
C GLN A 137 -5.23 -21.38 -1.53
N SER A 138 -5.16 -20.05 -1.66
CA SER A 138 -3.96 -19.35 -2.08
C SER A 138 -2.81 -19.63 -1.11
N SER A 139 -1.70 -20.11 -1.65
CA SER A 139 -0.49 -20.40 -0.90
C SER A 139 0.62 -19.41 -1.24
N LEU A 140 1.49 -19.15 -0.27
CA LEU A 140 2.72 -18.39 -0.48
C LEU A 140 3.66 -19.15 -1.42
N ASN A 141 4.16 -18.48 -2.45
CA ASN A 141 5.25 -18.99 -3.29
C ASN A 141 6.63 -18.66 -2.68
N ASN A 142 7.72 -19.20 -3.26
CA ASN A 142 9.07 -19.01 -2.71
C ASN A 142 9.51 -17.54 -2.61
N SER A 143 9.15 -16.69 -3.60
CA SER A 143 9.49 -15.27 -3.53
C SER A 143 8.70 -14.53 -2.45
N GLU A 144 7.44 -14.90 -2.24
CA GLU A 144 6.60 -14.33 -1.19
C GLU A 144 7.09 -14.76 0.20
N TRP A 145 7.50 -16.02 0.37
CA TRP A 145 8.15 -16.50 1.60
C TRP A 145 9.44 -15.75 1.90
N ASN A 146 10.29 -15.53 0.89
CA ASN A 146 11.52 -14.76 1.06
C ASN A 146 11.23 -13.31 1.46
N LEU A 147 10.23 -12.68 0.84
CA LEU A 147 9.85 -11.31 1.18
C LEU A 147 9.30 -11.21 2.61
N LEU A 148 8.42 -12.14 3.01
CA LEU A 148 7.93 -12.26 4.38
C LEU A 148 9.09 -12.43 5.38
N SER A 149 10.02 -13.34 5.10
CA SER A 149 11.19 -13.58 5.94
C SER A 149 12.07 -12.34 6.06
N ASN A 150 12.29 -11.62 4.96
CA ASN A 150 13.06 -10.38 4.95
C ASN A 150 12.42 -9.29 5.81
N VAL A 151 11.10 -9.13 5.73
CA VAL A 151 10.35 -8.18 6.58
C VAL A 151 10.51 -8.56 8.06
N VAL A 152 10.35 -9.84 8.39
CA VAL A 152 10.49 -10.33 9.77
C VAL A 152 11.89 -10.08 10.31
N HIS A 153 12.94 -10.48 9.58
CA HIS A 153 14.32 -10.28 10.00
C HIS A 153 14.72 -8.81 10.07
N ALA A 154 14.27 -7.99 9.12
CA ALA A 154 14.53 -6.55 9.14
C ALA A 154 13.90 -5.93 10.39
N PHE A 155 12.67 -6.30 10.74
CA PHE A 155 12.00 -5.80 11.94
C PHE A 155 12.71 -6.25 13.22
N ASP A 156 13.07 -7.54 13.31
CA ASP A 156 13.72 -8.12 14.50
C ASP A 156 15.13 -7.55 14.71
N LYS A 157 15.86 -7.22 13.64
CA LYS A 157 17.19 -6.61 13.71
C LYS A 157 17.23 -5.34 14.58
N PHE A 158 16.15 -4.55 14.58
CA PHE A 158 16.09 -3.32 15.35
C PHE A 158 15.69 -3.51 16.82
N ASN A 159 15.43 -4.76 17.28
CA ASN A 159 15.35 -5.20 18.68
C ASN A 159 14.57 -4.28 19.65
N LEU A 160 13.54 -3.63 19.14
CA LEU A 160 12.75 -2.60 19.82
C LEU A 160 12.02 -3.07 21.10
N ILE A 161 11.73 -4.36 21.18
CA ILE A 161 11.13 -5.02 22.35
C ILE A 161 12.05 -4.88 23.58
N GLN A 162 13.36 -4.96 23.37
CA GLN A 162 14.33 -4.92 24.47
C GLN A 162 14.31 -3.58 25.21
N SER A 163 14.27 -2.46 24.48
CA SER A 163 14.21 -1.12 25.06
C SER A 163 12.94 -0.89 25.90
N MET A 164 11.82 -1.52 25.50
CA MET A 164 10.56 -1.46 26.25
C MET A 164 10.56 -2.30 27.51
N HIS A 165 11.21 -3.46 27.50
CA HIS A 165 11.40 -4.24 28.72
C HIS A 165 12.25 -3.50 29.75
N ASP A 166 13.25 -2.74 29.32
CA ASP A 166 14.10 -1.97 30.23
C ASP A 166 13.31 -0.82 30.89
N ILE A 167 12.43 -0.15 30.15
CA ILE A 167 11.52 0.86 30.70
C ILE A 167 10.47 0.25 31.62
N THR A 168 9.93 -0.92 31.27
CA THR A 168 8.96 -1.61 32.14
C THR A 168 9.58 -1.97 33.48
N LYS A 169 10.83 -2.45 33.48
CA LYS A 169 11.60 -2.69 34.70
C LYS A 169 11.81 -1.40 35.49
N TYR A 170 12.17 -0.30 34.82
CA TYR A 170 12.33 1.00 35.46
C TYR A 170 11.02 1.48 36.10
N VAL A 171 9.90 1.47 35.36
CA VAL A 171 8.56 1.86 35.85
C VAL A 171 8.13 1.01 37.04
N ALA A 172 8.47 -0.28 37.06
CA ALA A 172 8.19 -1.16 38.19
C ALA A 172 8.96 -0.76 39.47
N LEU A 173 10.11 -0.08 39.34
CA LEU A 173 10.96 0.36 40.45
C LEU A 173 10.61 1.76 40.97
N VAL A 174 9.97 2.62 40.16
CA VAL A 174 9.66 4.02 40.53
C VAL A 174 8.50 4.11 41.52
N GLU A 175 8.70 4.81 42.66
CA GLU A 175 7.65 5.02 43.66
C GLU A 175 6.46 5.85 43.12
N PRO A 176 5.21 5.59 43.57
CA PRO A 176 4.00 6.18 42.99
C PRO A 176 3.87 7.71 43.05
N THR A 177 4.67 8.36 43.89
CA THR A 177 4.64 9.81 44.16
C THR A 177 5.62 10.61 43.32
N ILE A 178 6.50 9.94 42.55
CA ILE A 178 7.53 10.60 41.75
C ILE A 178 6.94 10.98 40.38
N GLU A 179 7.05 12.25 40.00
CA GLU A 179 6.72 12.71 38.65
C GLU A 179 7.58 11.95 37.63
N ILE A 180 6.94 11.45 36.58
CA ILE A 180 7.64 10.78 35.48
C ILE A 180 8.42 11.83 34.72
N ASP A 181 9.73 11.62 34.62
CA ASP A 181 10.58 12.44 33.79
C ASP A 181 10.12 12.35 32.31
N ILE A 182 9.55 13.44 31.81
CA ILE A 182 9.06 13.58 30.44
C ILE A 182 10.20 13.33 29.44
N SER A 183 11.45 13.63 29.82
CA SER A 183 12.64 13.36 28.99
C SER A 183 12.80 11.87 28.67
N GLN A 184 12.51 10.99 29.62
CA GLN A 184 12.56 9.54 29.39
C GLN A 184 11.47 9.07 28.43
N THR A 185 10.27 9.66 28.53
CA THR A 185 9.17 9.39 27.59
C THR A 185 9.52 9.86 26.18
N PHE A 186 10.16 11.02 26.06
CA PHE A 186 10.66 11.54 24.79
C PHE A 186 11.72 10.62 24.17
N ASN A 187 12.72 10.19 24.95
CA ASN A 187 13.77 9.30 24.49
C ASN A 187 13.22 7.94 24.01
N LEU A 188 12.19 7.43 24.68
CA LEU A 188 11.49 6.23 24.25
C LEU A 188 10.82 6.43 22.89
N PHE A 189 10.08 7.53 22.74
CA PHE A 189 9.40 7.82 21.50
C PHE A 189 10.38 8.05 20.35
N ALA A 190 11.45 8.81 20.59
CA ALA A 190 12.54 9.00 19.64
C ALA A 190 13.11 7.65 19.18
N SER A 191 13.38 6.73 20.12
CA SER A 191 13.89 5.39 19.82
C SER A 191 12.93 4.61 18.90
N PHE A 192 11.61 4.71 19.11
CA PHE A 192 10.63 4.07 18.23
C PHE A 192 10.57 4.70 16.85
N TYR A 193 10.55 6.03 16.77
CA TYR A 193 10.56 6.72 15.49
C TYR A 193 11.80 6.36 14.69
N THR A 194 12.99 6.42 15.31
CA THR A 194 14.26 6.05 14.66
C THR A 194 14.27 4.61 14.19
N ALA A 195 13.73 3.67 14.98
CA ALA A 195 13.76 2.27 14.61
C ALA A 195 12.72 1.91 13.54
N VAL A 196 11.50 2.47 13.60
CA VAL A 196 10.50 2.34 12.51
C VAL A 196 11.06 2.94 11.23
N GLN A 197 11.69 4.10 11.31
CA GLN A 197 12.35 4.73 10.16
C GLN A 197 13.48 3.86 9.61
N SER A 198 14.36 3.36 10.47
CA SER A 198 15.49 2.50 10.06
C SER A 198 15.01 1.20 9.43
N PHE A 199 13.95 0.60 9.98
CA PHE A 199 13.27 -0.57 9.44
C PHE A 199 12.73 -0.31 8.03
N VAL A 200 11.96 0.77 7.83
CA VAL A 200 11.42 1.12 6.52
C VAL A 200 12.55 1.43 5.53
N ASN A 201 13.61 2.14 5.95
CA ASN A 201 14.77 2.51 5.13
C ASN A 201 15.57 1.32 4.58
N VAL A 202 15.58 0.18 5.28
CA VAL A 202 16.29 -1.02 4.79
C VAL A 202 15.47 -1.83 3.80
N THR A 203 14.19 -1.52 3.62
CA THR A 203 13.33 -2.27 2.69
C THR A 203 13.59 -1.88 1.24
N ALA A 204 13.54 -2.88 0.36
CA ALA A 204 13.81 -2.71 -1.06
C ALA A 204 12.81 -1.74 -1.72
N ASP A 205 11.53 -1.87 -1.39
CA ASP A 205 10.46 -1.00 -1.90
C ASP A 205 10.64 0.47 -1.50
N PHE A 206 11.19 0.75 -0.32
CA PHE A 206 11.43 2.12 0.11
C PHE A 206 12.62 2.75 -0.64
N ARG A 207 13.68 1.97 -0.83
CA ARG A 207 14.92 2.42 -1.47
C ARG A 207 14.75 2.81 -2.93
N ILE A 208 13.78 2.22 -3.63
CA ILE A 208 13.48 2.59 -5.03
C ILE A 208 12.70 3.91 -5.18
N LEU A 209 12.18 4.47 -4.08
CA LEU A 209 11.47 5.74 -4.10
C LEU A 209 12.46 6.90 -4.22
N THR A 210 12.04 7.97 -4.88
CA THR A 210 12.78 9.24 -4.89
C THR A 210 12.83 9.84 -3.48
N VAL A 211 13.83 10.67 -3.20
CA VAL A 211 13.95 11.36 -1.89
C VAL A 211 12.68 12.15 -1.54
N ALA A 212 12.02 12.75 -2.54
CA ALA A 212 10.75 13.45 -2.35
C ALA A 212 9.60 12.51 -1.97
N GLU A 213 9.48 11.35 -2.62
CA GLU A 213 8.51 10.31 -2.27
C GLU A 213 8.77 9.74 -0.88
N GLN A 214 10.03 9.45 -0.54
CA GLN A 214 10.46 8.96 0.77
C GLN A 214 10.08 9.93 1.90
N ARG A 215 10.40 11.22 1.73
CA ARG A 215 10.05 12.28 2.70
C ARG A 215 8.54 12.40 2.87
N SER A 216 7.80 12.41 1.78
CA SER A 216 6.34 12.52 1.82
C SER A 216 5.70 11.29 2.48
N LEU A 217 6.20 10.10 2.17
CA LEU A 217 5.71 8.85 2.76
C LEU A 217 5.89 8.84 4.28
N PHE A 218 7.08 9.22 4.77
CA PHE A 218 7.31 9.33 6.21
C PHE A 218 6.48 10.43 6.86
N GLN A 219 6.41 11.61 6.25
CA GLN A 219 5.61 12.72 6.79
C GLN A 219 4.14 12.33 6.99
N ARG A 220 3.60 11.49 6.09
CA ARG A 220 2.22 11.02 6.17
C ARG A 220 2.07 9.87 7.17
N ASN A 221 2.91 8.84 7.05
CA ASN A 221 2.63 7.56 7.67
C ASN A 221 3.35 7.33 9.01
N LEU A 222 4.44 8.05 9.29
CA LEU A 222 5.35 7.72 10.40
C LEU A 222 4.65 7.79 11.76
N HIS A 223 3.76 8.76 11.97
CA HIS A 223 2.97 8.85 13.20
C HIS A 223 2.00 7.67 13.37
N GLY A 224 1.29 7.30 12.31
CA GLY A 224 0.37 6.16 12.33
C GLY A 224 1.12 4.84 12.57
N LEU A 225 2.27 4.67 11.92
CA LEU A 225 3.18 3.54 12.13
C LEU A 225 3.66 3.46 13.58
N PHE A 226 4.13 4.57 14.14
CA PHE A 226 4.56 4.65 15.52
C PHE A 226 3.45 4.24 16.50
N ASN A 227 2.21 4.66 16.26
CA ASN A 227 1.11 4.29 17.16
C ASN A 227 0.78 2.80 17.07
N LEU A 228 0.68 2.24 15.86
CA LEU A 228 0.50 0.80 15.66
C LEU A 228 1.61 0.00 16.35
N TYR A 229 2.84 0.50 16.24
CA TYR A 229 4.02 -0.06 16.90
C TYR A 229 3.92 0.01 18.42
N SER A 230 3.53 1.17 18.94
CA SER A 230 3.47 1.45 20.37
C SER A 230 2.48 0.55 21.09
N ILE A 231 1.28 0.31 20.54
CA ILE A 231 0.32 -0.60 21.20
C ILE A 231 0.82 -2.04 21.22
N LEU A 232 1.49 -2.51 20.17
CA LEU A 232 2.13 -3.84 20.18
C LEU A 232 3.14 -3.92 21.33
N MET A 233 4.02 -2.93 21.43
CA MET A 233 5.05 -2.90 22.46
C MET A 233 4.49 -2.81 23.87
N LEU A 234 3.51 -1.94 24.10
CA LEU A 234 2.86 -1.82 25.40
C LEU A 234 2.19 -3.14 25.82
N ARG A 235 1.67 -3.91 24.86
CA ARG A 235 1.12 -5.24 25.10
C ARG A 235 2.20 -6.24 25.49
N ASP A 236 3.25 -6.34 24.66
CA ASP A 236 4.34 -7.30 24.81
C ASP A 236 5.10 -7.09 26.12
N ALA A 237 5.36 -5.82 26.45
CA ALA A 237 5.92 -5.41 27.72
C ALA A 237 4.98 -5.63 28.92
N GLY A 238 3.73 -6.01 28.69
CA GLY A 238 2.74 -6.24 29.76
C GLY A 238 2.40 -4.97 30.54
N ILE A 239 2.57 -3.79 29.94
CA ILE A 239 2.36 -2.50 30.63
C ILE A 239 0.94 -2.43 31.22
N PHE A 240 -0.07 -2.85 30.46
CA PHE A 240 -1.47 -2.84 30.91
C PHE A 240 -1.88 -4.02 31.80
N ASN A 241 -0.96 -4.95 32.11
CA ASN A 241 -1.24 -6.07 33.01
C ASN A 241 -1.15 -5.66 34.49
N ASN A 242 -0.54 -4.50 34.78
CA ASN A 242 -0.39 -3.97 36.14
C ASN A 242 -1.10 -2.63 36.28
N MET A 243 -2.07 -2.54 37.19
CA MET A 243 -2.80 -1.29 37.46
C MET A 243 -1.88 -0.14 37.87
N ARG A 244 -0.72 -0.44 38.50
CA ARG A 244 0.28 0.57 38.86
C ARG A 244 0.80 1.33 37.64
N ASN A 245 1.05 0.63 36.54
CA ASN A 245 1.55 1.25 35.31
C ASN A 245 0.48 2.15 34.68
N GLU A 246 -0.81 1.78 34.79
CA GLU A 246 -1.91 2.63 34.33
C GLU A 246 -1.97 3.94 35.11
N SER A 247 -1.80 3.89 36.44
CA SER A 247 -1.76 5.09 37.30
C SER A 247 -0.58 6.01 36.99
N ILE A 248 0.52 5.46 36.47
CA ILE A 248 1.70 6.20 36.03
C ILE A 248 1.44 6.89 34.66
N ILE A 249 0.82 6.19 33.71
CA ILE A 249 0.61 6.73 32.35
C ILE A 249 -0.61 7.67 32.25
N ALA A 250 -1.62 7.48 33.11
CA ALA A 250 -2.88 8.23 33.07
C ALA A 250 -2.72 9.75 33.28
N PRO A 251 -1.83 10.28 34.14
CA PRO A 251 -1.55 11.70 34.22
C PRO A 251 -1.03 12.32 32.91
N LEU A 252 -0.27 11.55 32.10
CA LEU A 252 0.31 12.04 30.85
C LEU A 252 -0.69 12.08 29.70
N TYR A 253 -1.56 11.06 29.60
CA TYR A 253 -2.46 10.87 28.46
C TYR A 253 -3.95 11.00 28.76
N GLY A 254 -4.32 11.02 30.03
CA GLY A 254 -5.71 10.94 30.48
C GLY A 254 -6.23 9.51 30.61
N GLN A 255 -7.10 9.30 31.60
CA GLN A 255 -7.61 7.97 31.94
C GLN A 255 -8.39 7.30 30.80
N GLU A 256 -9.11 8.09 29.98
CA GLU A 256 -9.91 7.54 28.88
C GLU A 256 -9.03 6.98 27.76
N ILE A 257 -7.97 7.70 27.36
CA ILE A 257 -7.02 7.25 26.36
C ILE A 257 -6.32 5.97 26.83
N VAL A 258 -5.86 5.92 28.09
CA VAL A 258 -5.24 4.73 28.68
C VAL A 258 -6.20 3.54 28.68
N ARG A 259 -7.46 3.72 29.11
CA ARG A 259 -8.46 2.63 29.09
C ARG A 259 -8.76 2.14 27.67
N ARG A 260 -8.84 3.03 26.69
CA ARG A 260 -9.04 2.65 25.28
C ARG A 260 -7.83 1.91 24.72
N ALA A 261 -6.61 2.40 24.97
CA ALA A 261 -5.37 1.74 24.57
C ALA A 261 -5.29 0.31 25.11
N LYS A 262 -5.60 0.12 26.41
CA LYS A 262 -5.68 -1.20 27.04
C LYS A 262 -6.71 -2.10 26.37
N ARG A 263 -7.93 -1.62 26.13
CA ARG A 263 -8.99 -2.41 25.45
C ARG A 263 -8.57 -2.89 24.07
N ILE A 264 -7.90 -2.03 23.30
CA ILE A 264 -7.46 -2.42 21.96
C ILE A 264 -6.26 -3.39 22.05
N SER A 265 -5.31 -3.13 22.95
CA SER A 265 -4.16 -3.99 23.21
C SER A 265 -4.57 -5.43 23.52
N MET A 266 -5.58 -5.62 24.39
CA MET A 266 -6.09 -6.95 24.75
C MET A 266 -6.75 -7.72 23.58
N ARG A 267 -7.22 -7.00 22.55
CA ARG A 267 -7.88 -7.60 21.38
C ARG A 267 -6.91 -8.00 20.26
N LEU A 268 -5.66 -7.52 20.30
CA LEU A 268 -4.67 -7.86 19.28
C LEU A 268 -4.47 -9.39 19.20
N ASP A 269 -4.21 -9.88 18.00
CA ASP A 269 -3.81 -11.28 17.82
C ASP A 269 -2.39 -11.49 18.39
N PHE A 270 -2.04 -12.71 18.81
CA PHE A 270 -0.72 -13.04 19.37
C PHE A 270 0.35 -13.27 18.31
N ASP A 271 -0.02 -13.27 17.02
CA ASP A 271 0.93 -13.48 15.94
C ASP A 271 1.65 -12.20 15.54
N LEU A 272 2.86 -12.05 16.09
CA LEU A 272 3.76 -10.93 15.80
C LEU A 272 4.07 -10.80 14.30
N THR A 273 4.04 -11.88 13.54
CA THR A 273 4.28 -11.86 12.09
C THR A 273 3.23 -11.04 11.36
N LEU A 274 1.95 -11.17 11.77
CA LEU A 274 0.86 -10.39 11.20
C LEU A 274 1.09 -8.89 11.43
N ILE A 275 1.52 -8.54 12.63
CA ILE A 275 1.75 -7.13 13.00
C ILE A 275 2.96 -6.57 12.26
N LYS A 276 4.05 -7.32 12.11
CA LYS A 276 5.22 -6.93 11.29
C LYS A 276 4.83 -6.67 9.83
N MET A 277 4.00 -7.55 9.25
CA MET A 277 3.50 -7.39 7.89
C MET A 277 2.54 -6.20 7.77
N LEU A 278 1.68 -5.98 8.76
CA LEU A 278 0.85 -4.78 8.81
C LEU A 278 1.70 -3.51 8.83
N HIS A 279 2.78 -3.44 9.62
CA HIS A 279 3.65 -2.26 9.61
C HIS A 279 4.14 -1.93 8.21
N MET A 280 4.45 -2.93 7.39
CA MET A 280 4.78 -2.71 5.96
C MET A 280 3.59 -2.20 5.16
N ILE A 281 2.41 -2.79 5.30
CA ILE A 281 1.19 -2.34 4.61
C ILE A 281 0.86 -0.88 4.96
N PHE A 282 1.05 -0.48 6.21
CA PHE A 282 0.86 0.89 6.68
C PHE A 282 1.96 1.82 6.18
N ALA A 283 3.21 1.34 6.11
CA ALA A 283 4.34 2.15 5.69
C ALA A 283 4.21 2.61 4.25
N PHE A 284 3.66 1.76 3.37
CA PHE A 284 3.41 2.07 1.97
C PHE A 284 1.98 2.52 1.67
N SER A 285 1.16 2.79 2.70
CA SER A 285 -0.19 3.30 2.47
C SER A 285 -0.16 4.73 1.93
N THR A 286 -0.97 5.01 0.91
CA THR A 286 -1.15 6.39 0.42
C THR A 286 -2.11 7.20 1.31
N ASN A 287 -2.81 6.55 2.25
CA ASN A 287 -3.98 7.07 2.96
C ASN A 287 -3.85 7.03 4.48
N CYS A 288 -2.67 6.81 5.06
CA CYS A 288 -2.48 6.96 6.51
C CYS A 288 -2.40 8.44 6.89
N TYR A 289 -3.52 9.09 6.66
CA TYR A 289 -3.82 10.44 7.01
C TYR A 289 -4.89 10.35 8.07
N THR A 290 -4.51 10.59 9.32
CA THR A 290 -5.53 10.86 10.33
C THR A 290 -5.38 12.17 11.04
N ILE A 291 -4.35 13.01 10.77
CA ILE A 291 -4.17 14.13 11.70
C ILE A 291 -3.76 15.50 11.17
N ASN A 292 -3.71 15.79 9.86
CA ASN A 292 -3.98 17.18 9.45
C ASN A 292 -4.19 17.39 7.96
N TYR A 293 -5.30 18.01 7.60
CA TYR A 293 -5.44 18.70 6.31
C TYR A 293 -4.58 19.93 6.28
N ASN A 294 -3.36 19.75 5.78
CA ASN A 294 -2.55 20.84 5.34
C ASN A 294 -2.90 21.19 3.88
N PRO A 295 -3.50 22.36 3.59
CA PRO A 295 -3.79 22.80 2.22
C PRO A 295 -2.55 22.94 1.32
N HIS A 296 -1.33 22.93 1.87
CA HIS A 296 -0.08 22.89 1.12
C HIS A 296 0.24 21.50 0.49
N MET A 297 -0.55 20.46 0.77
CA MET A 297 -0.38 19.11 0.20
C MET A 297 -0.76 18.98 -1.28
N ASN A 298 -1.28 20.04 -1.92
CA ASN A 298 -1.67 20.01 -3.34
C ASN A 298 -0.48 19.90 -4.31
N ASN A 299 0.75 20.16 -3.87
CA ASN A 299 1.97 20.05 -4.68
C ASN A 299 2.85 18.85 -4.28
N ASP A 300 2.28 17.86 -3.61
CA ASP A 300 3.03 16.74 -3.03
C ASP A 300 3.44 15.70 -4.08
N ALA A 301 4.75 15.41 -4.15
CA ALA A 301 5.36 14.46 -5.09
C ALA A 301 4.81 13.02 -4.97
N LEU A 302 4.17 12.68 -3.84
CA LEU A 302 3.54 11.37 -3.66
C LEU A 302 2.41 11.10 -4.69
N LEU A 303 1.71 12.13 -5.16
CA LEU A 303 0.64 11.99 -6.16
C LEU A 303 1.16 11.34 -7.46
N THR A 304 2.43 11.60 -7.82
CA THR A 304 3.11 10.99 -8.98
C THR A 304 3.59 9.55 -8.76
N GLY A 305 3.86 9.14 -7.51
CA GLY A 305 4.35 7.81 -7.11
C GLY A 305 3.28 6.81 -6.67
N THR A 306 2.03 7.26 -6.55
CA THR A 306 0.85 6.52 -6.03
C THR A 306 0.76 5.07 -6.49
N PHE A 307 1.04 4.75 -7.76
CA PHE A 307 0.96 3.39 -8.28
C PHE A 307 2.01 2.44 -7.68
N ARG A 308 3.22 2.92 -7.39
CA ARG A 308 4.29 2.10 -6.81
C ARG A 308 3.99 1.79 -5.34
N LEU A 309 3.52 2.79 -4.59
CA LEU A 309 3.13 2.65 -3.20
C LEU A 309 1.95 1.68 -3.03
N LEU A 310 0.90 1.85 -3.85
CA LEU A 310 -0.22 0.91 -3.88
C LEU A 310 0.23 -0.48 -4.31
N GLY A 311 1.14 -0.59 -5.29
CA GLY A 311 1.71 -1.87 -5.71
C GLY A 311 2.43 -2.60 -4.57
N SER A 312 3.31 -1.92 -3.84
CA SER A 312 3.98 -2.48 -2.66
C SER A 312 2.96 -2.84 -1.57
N GLN A 313 1.99 -1.96 -1.29
CA GLN A 313 0.95 -2.21 -0.30
C GLN A 313 0.11 -3.46 -0.65
N ASP A 314 -0.29 -3.61 -1.91
CA ASP A 314 -1.06 -4.75 -2.41
C ASP A 314 -0.28 -6.06 -2.25
N VAL A 315 1.03 -6.05 -2.58
CA VAL A 315 1.91 -7.21 -2.41
C VAL A 315 1.97 -7.63 -0.95
N TYR A 316 2.23 -6.70 -0.02
CA TYR A 316 2.29 -7.04 1.41
C TYR A 316 0.93 -7.50 1.96
N THR A 317 -0.17 -6.94 1.45
CA THR A 317 -1.54 -7.34 1.83
C THR A 317 -1.86 -8.75 1.34
N GLU A 318 -1.49 -9.09 0.11
CA GLU A 318 -1.67 -10.43 -0.45
C GLU A 318 -0.83 -11.48 0.31
N ILE A 319 0.42 -11.14 0.66
CA ILE A 319 1.28 -12.01 1.47
C ILE A 319 0.69 -12.21 2.88
N LEU A 320 0.23 -11.14 3.54
CA LEU A 320 -0.43 -11.24 4.85
C LEU A 320 -1.62 -12.19 4.79
N TRP A 321 -2.49 -12.03 3.80
CA TRP A 321 -3.67 -12.88 3.62
C TRP A 321 -3.31 -14.35 3.39
N LYS A 322 -2.39 -14.63 2.46
CA LYS A 322 -1.91 -16.00 2.19
C LYS A 322 -1.21 -16.62 3.40
N TYR A 323 -0.44 -15.84 4.14
CA TYR A 323 0.19 -16.27 5.38
C TYR A 323 -0.86 -16.66 6.43
N MET A 324 -1.92 -15.86 6.57
CA MET A 324 -3.02 -16.19 7.47
C MET A 324 -3.73 -17.49 7.05
N ILE A 325 -4.01 -17.68 5.75
CA ILE A 325 -4.59 -18.94 5.24
C ILE A 325 -3.68 -20.12 5.56
N TYR A 326 -2.38 -19.98 5.30
CA TYR A 326 -1.38 -21.01 5.60
C TYR A 326 -1.36 -21.37 7.10
N ARG A 327 -1.45 -20.37 7.97
CA ARG A 327 -1.29 -20.53 9.42
C ARG A 327 -2.56 -21.00 10.13
N TYR A 328 -3.72 -20.49 9.73
CA TYR A 328 -4.99 -20.62 10.45
C TYR A 328 -6.06 -21.38 9.66
N GLY A 329 -5.87 -21.58 8.37
CA GLY A 329 -6.93 -22.04 7.48
C GLY A 329 -7.88 -20.91 7.09
N TYR A 330 -8.73 -21.19 6.10
CA TYR A 330 -9.54 -20.17 5.42
C TYR A 330 -10.59 -19.51 6.33
N GLU A 331 -11.40 -20.29 7.04
CA GLU A 331 -12.50 -19.78 7.86
C GLU A 331 -11.99 -18.90 9.00
N GLU A 332 -10.98 -19.39 9.72
CA GLU A 332 -10.35 -18.66 10.83
C GLU A 332 -9.62 -17.40 10.33
N THR A 333 -9.04 -17.44 9.12
CA THR A 333 -8.44 -16.26 8.49
C THR A 333 -9.45 -15.14 8.30
N ILE A 334 -10.68 -15.44 7.84
CA ILE A 334 -11.72 -14.42 7.67
C ILE A 334 -12.02 -13.73 9.01
N LEU A 335 -12.20 -14.52 10.07
CA LEU A 335 -12.52 -14.01 11.40
C LEU A 335 -11.38 -13.13 11.94
N ARG A 336 -10.15 -13.63 11.88
CA ARG A 336 -8.95 -12.91 12.36
C ARG A 336 -8.69 -11.65 11.55
N PHE A 337 -8.77 -11.72 10.23
CA PHE A 337 -8.53 -10.57 9.36
C PHE A 337 -9.59 -9.49 9.58
N THR A 338 -10.85 -9.88 9.75
CA THR A 338 -11.95 -8.95 10.07
C THR A 338 -11.73 -8.30 11.45
N ALA A 339 -11.34 -9.08 12.46
CA ALA A 339 -11.02 -8.55 13.79
C ALA A 339 -9.83 -7.59 13.75
N LEU A 340 -8.80 -7.92 12.97
CA LEU A 340 -7.60 -7.12 12.76
C LEU A 340 -7.93 -5.76 12.14
N ILE A 341 -8.76 -5.74 11.10
CA ILE A 341 -9.25 -4.49 10.48
C ILE A 341 -9.98 -3.62 11.52
N LYS A 342 -10.86 -4.20 12.34
CA LYS A 342 -11.57 -3.44 13.39
C LYS A 342 -10.59 -2.83 14.41
N ILE A 343 -9.59 -3.61 14.83
CA ILE A 343 -8.56 -3.16 15.76
C ILE A 343 -7.77 -1.99 15.18
N ILE A 344 -7.36 -2.09 13.91
CA ILE A 344 -6.69 -1.03 13.18
C ILE A 344 -7.53 0.25 13.16
N LEU A 345 -8.83 0.15 12.84
CA LEU A 345 -9.71 1.31 12.79
C LEU A 345 -9.84 1.97 14.18
N ASP A 346 -10.01 1.16 15.22
CA ASP A 346 -10.06 1.66 16.60
C ASP A 346 -8.74 2.35 17.00
N GLN A 347 -7.60 1.82 16.54
CA GLN A 347 -6.28 2.42 16.75
C GLN A 347 -6.13 3.77 16.06
N ILE A 348 -6.55 3.85 14.80
CA ILE A 348 -6.53 5.09 14.02
C ILE A 348 -7.34 6.18 14.73
N VAL A 349 -8.52 5.83 15.26
CA VAL A 349 -9.36 6.77 16.03
C VAL A 349 -8.68 7.17 17.34
N LEU A 350 -8.08 6.23 18.07
CA LEU A 350 -7.36 6.52 19.32
C LEU A 350 -6.14 7.44 19.08
N SER A 351 -5.37 7.18 18.05
CA SER A 351 -4.21 7.98 17.63
C SER A 351 -4.63 9.42 17.31
N THR A 352 -5.72 9.58 16.53
CA THR A 352 -6.28 10.89 16.19
C THR A 352 -6.69 11.67 17.43
N ASP A 353 -7.43 11.02 18.33
CA ASP A 353 -7.91 11.61 19.57
C ASP A 353 -6.77 12.00 20.52
N THR A 354 -5.77 11.12 20.64
CA THR A 354 -4.56 11.36 21.45
C THR A 354 -3.82 12.57 20.93
N TYR A 355 -3.58 12.66 19.62
CA TYR A 355 -2.92 13.82 19.05
C TYR A 355 -3.78 15.07 19.21
N MET A 356 -5.06 15.06 18.84
CA MET A 356 -5.90 16.28 18.88
C MET A 356 -6.09 16.86 20.29
N ASN A 357 -6.12 16.01 21.32
CA ASN A 357 -6.43 16.43 22.69
C ASN A 357 -5.20 16.50 23.62
N ASN A 358 -4.00 16.14 23.17
CA ASN A 358 -2.79 16.18 23.99
C ASN A 358 -1.68 17.03 23.35
N ARG A 359 -1.54 18.28 23.81
CA ARG A 359 -0.56 19.24 23.28
C ARG A 359 0.89 18.80 23.47
N HIS A 360 1.21 18.13 24.58
CA HIS A 360 2.56 17.60 24.79
C HIS A 360 2.89 16.51 23.76
N HIS A 361 1.95 15.61 23.52
CA HIS A 361 2.10 14.59 22.48
C HIS A 361 2.26 15.18 21.08
N GLN A 362 1.47 16.22 20.72
CA GLN A 362 1.61 16.92 19.44
C GLN A 362 3.02 17.45 19.23
N ILE A 363 3.56 18.19 20.21
CA ILE A 363 4.90 18.79 20.12
C ILE A 363 5.97 17.72 19.91
N ILE A 364 5.89 16.62 20.66
CA ILE A 364 6.86 15.52 20.55
C ILE A 364 6.78 14.86 19.16
N VAL A 365 5.57 14.56 18.69
CA VAL A 365 5.35 13.93 17.39
C VAL A 365 5.86 14.83 16.26
N ASP A 366 5.50 16.11 16.27
CA ASP A 366 5.86 17.05 15.22
C ASP A 366 7.38 17.24 15.14
N ASP A 367 8.06 17.35 16.30
CA ASP A 367 9.53 17.46 16.37
C ASP A 367 10.21 16.19 15.83
N LEU A 368 9.77 15.00 16.25
CA LEU A 368 10.33 13.73 15.78
C LEU A 368 10.10 13.51 14.28
N VAL A 369 8.94 13.91 13.75
CA VAL A 369 8.65 13.86 12.31
C VAL A 369 9.58 14.81 11.54
N GLU A 370 9.86 15.99 12.07
CA GLU A 370 10.77 16.95 11.42
C GLU A 370 12.23 16.46 11.44
N GLN A 371 12.69 15.92 12.56
CA GLN A 371 14.02 15.28 12.66
C GLN A 371 14.16 14.12 11.66
N ALA A 372 13.13 13.29 11.53
CA ALA A 372 13.11 12.20 10.55
C ALA A 372 13.27 12.73 9.11
N LYS A 373 12.62 13.85 8.75
CA LYS A 373 12.79 14.47 7.42
C LYS A 373 14.22 14.92 7.15
N HIS A 374 14.88 15.54 8.13
CA HIS A 374 16.26 16.03 8.00
C HIS A 374 17.27 14.89 7.81
N SER A 375 17.04 13.75 8.48
CA SER A 375 17.92 12.58 8.38
C SER A 375 17.83 11.81 7.05
N LEU A 376 16.82 12.09 6.21
CA LEU A 376 16.63 11.47 4.89
C LEU A 376 17.47 12.09 3.76
N SER A 377 18.53 12.84 4.10
CA SER A 377 19.50 13.40 3.14
C SER A 377 20.47 12.32 2.59
N LEU A 378 19.92 11.21 2.11
CA LEU A 378 20.67 10.13 1.46
C LEU A 378 20.95 10.50 -0.01
N ASN A 379 22.20 10.28 -0.43
CA ASN A 379 22.74 10.61 -1.76
C ASN A 379 21.81 10.19 -2.91
N GLU A 380 21.39 11.16 -3.72
CA GLU A 380 20.55 11.00 -4.93
C GLU A 380 21.16 10.10 -6.03
N LYS A 381 22.35 9.52 -5.81
CA LYS A 381 23.18 8.91 -6.85
C LYS A 381 23.01 7.40 -7.04
N ASP A 382 22.32 6.69 -6.15
CA ASP A 382 22.39 5.22 -6.11
C ASP A 382 21.06 4.48 -6.31
N PHE A 383 20.20 4.81 -7.29
CA PHE A 383 19.00 3.95 -7.48
C PHE A 383 18.61 3.68 -8.95
N VAL A 384 18.86 2.44 -9.36
CA VAL A 384 18.17 1.74 -10.47
C VAL A 384 17.00 0.95 -9.86
N PRO A 385 15.76 1.06 -10.40
CA PRO A 385 14.60 0.37 -9.84
C PRO A 385 14.68 -1.16 -9.97
N LEU A 386 14.30 -1.90 -8.92
CA LEU A 386 14.20 -3.38 -8.93
C LEU A 386 13.15 -3.93 -9.91
N TRP A 387 12.22 -3.10 -10.40
CA TRP A 387 11.25 -3.47 -11.44
C TRP A 387 11.74 -3.16 -12.86
N GLY A 388 13.01 -2.77 -13.02
CA GLY A 388 13.63 -2.37 -14.28
C GLY A 388 15.01 -2.97 -14.54
N LYS A 389 15.37 -4.11 -13.92
CA LYS A 389 16.40 -4.96 -14.55
C LYS A 389 15.73 -5.65 -15.73
N ASP A 390 16.01 -5.15 -16.93
CA ASP A 390 15.99 -6.01 -18.10
C ASP A 390 16.75 -7.28 -17.72
N TYR A 391 16.12 -8.45 -17.92
CA TYR A 391 16.89 -9.67 -18.11
C TYR A 391 17.83 -9.36 -19.28
N GLN A 392 19.09 -9.03 -18.97
CA GLN A 392 20.15 -9.25 -19.92
C GLN A 392 20.10 -10.74 -20.20
N LEU A 393 19.52 -11.08 -21.36
CA LEU A 393 19.73 -12.35 -21.98
C LEU A 393 21.23 -12.37 -22.29
N ASP A 394 21.98 -13.08 -21.47
CA ASP A 394 23.33 -13.50 -21.83
C ASP A 394 23.26 -14.18 -23.20
N ASN A 395 23.84 -13.51 -24.19
CA ASN A 395 24.49 -14.08 -25.38
C ASN A 395 25.42 -13.02 -25.96
#